data_AF-A0A351SHW1-F1
#
_entry.id   AF-A0A351SHW1-F1
#
_cell.length_a   1.000
_cell.length_b   1.000
_cell.length_c   1.000
_cell.angle_alpha   90.00
_cell.angle_beta   90.00
_cell.angle_gamma   90.00
#
_symmetry.space_group_name_H-M   'P 1'
#
loop_
_entity.id
_entity.type
_entity.pdbx_description
1 polymer ?
#
loop_
_entity_poly.entity_id
_entity_poly.type
_entity_poly.pdbx_seq_one_letter_code
_entity_poly.pdbx_strand_id
1 'polypeptide(L)'
;TVPAYRQHLLNYRLYLAAVLAFLLFLPNIFWNIQHRFPTLQHTYEISRLENTGLHWGELGEFLAGQFSVMGPVGFFVFLALLAGLLIPRGPVVPSQGPQHTGLLLSFSLPFLLIISLQGLLGRANANWAAPTYVAATLWVISRLLQAGRTKWLTAVFAANILLGLAVFHYHTIVQVLGIELTRQTDP
;
A
#
# COMPACT_ATOMS: atom_id res chain seq x y z
N THR A 1 -10.46 -19.22 2.92
CA THR A 1 -11.79 -18.93 2.34
C THR A 1 -12.87 -19.58 3.17
N VAL A 2 -13.85 -18.83 3.68
CA VAL A 2 -14.96 -19.40 4.45
C VAL A 2 -15.86 -20.20 3.50
N PRO A 3 -16.08 -21.51 3.70
CA PRO A 3 -16.84 -22.38 2.77
C PRO A 3 -18.26 -21.88 2.46
N ALA A 4 -18.86 -21.13 3.39
CA ALA A 4 -20.24 -20.66 3.34
C ALA A 4 -20.60 -19.83 2.09
N TYR A 5 -19.63 -19.10 1.50
CA TYR A 5 -19.89 -18.13 0.43
C TYR A 5 -19.60 -18.64 -1.00
N ARG A 6 -19.17 -19.89 -1.18
CA ARG A 6 -18.88 -20.46 -2.51
C ARG A 6 -20.10 -20.46 -3.44
N GLN A 7 -21.29 -20.47 -2.85
CA GLN A 7 -22.58 -20.44 -3.52
C GLN A 7 -22.73 -19.19 -4.42
N HIS A 8 -22.11 -18.06 -4.04
CA HIS A 8 -22.16 -16.83 -4.83
C HIS A 8 -21.37 -16.94 -6.15
N LEU A 9 -20.35 -17.80 -6.22
CA LEU A 9 -19.61 -18.07 -7.46
C LEU A 9 -20.44 -18.85 -8.48
N LEU A 10 -21.52 -19.50 -8.05
CA LEU A 10 -22.44 -20.23 -8.92
C LEU A 10 -23.62 -19.36 -9.40
N ASN A 11 -23.71 -18.11 -8.94
CA ASN A 11 -24.81 -17.22 -9.30
C ASN A 11 -24.65 -16.68 -10.73
N TYR A 12 -25.59 -17.00 -11.63
CA TYR A 12 -25.56 -16.53 -13.02
C TYR A 12 -25.51 -15.01 -13.15
N ARG A 13 -26.08 -14.27 -12.17
CA ARG A 13 -26.08 -12.80 -12.16
C ARG A 13 -24.67 -12.23 -12.08
N LEU A 14 -23.74 -12.93 -11.41
CA LEU A 14 -22.33 -12.53 -11.34
C LEU A 14 -21.70 -12.56 -12.74
N TYR A 15 -21.91 -13.66 -13.48
CA TYR A 15 -21.39 -13.80 -14.83
C TYR A 15 -22.05 -12.84 -15.82
N LEU A 16 -23.36 -12.63 -15.71
CA LEU A 16 -24.05 -11.65 -16.54
C LEU A 16 -23.51 -10.23 -16.29
N ALA A 17 -23.29 -9.84 -15.03
CA ALA A 17 -22.66 -8.57 -14.69
C ALA A 17 -21.23 -8.48 -15.24
N ALA A 18 -20.44 -9.56 -15.17
CA ALA A 18 -19.09 -9.60 -15.72
C ALA A 18 -19.08 -9.46 -17.25
N VAL A 19 -20.00 -10.13 -17.96
CA VAL A 19 -20.16 -9.99 -19.42
C VAL A 19 -20.58 -8.57 -19.78
N LEU A 20 -21.55 -7.98 -19.07
CA LEU A 20 -21.96 -6.59 -19.30
C LEU A 20 -20.81 -5.61 -19.04
N ALA A 21 -20.08 -5.76 -17.94
CA ALA A 21 -18.91 -4.94 -17.65
C ALA A 21 -17.84 -5.09 -18.74
N PHE A 22 -17.60 -6.31 -19.23
CA PHE A 22 -16.68 -6.56 -20.33
C PHE A 22 -17.14 -5.88 -21.62
N LEU A 23 -18.41 -6.00 -22.01
CA LEU A 23 -18.96 -5.35 -23.20
C LEU A 23 -18.87 -3.81 -23.13
N LEU A 24 -19.12 -3.24 -21.95
CA LEU A 24 -18.97 -1.80 -21.72
C LEU A 24 -17.49 -1.36 -21.78
N PHE A 25 -16.57 -2.21 -21.34
CA PHE A 25 -15.13 -1.93 -21.38
C PHE A 25 -14.49 -2.26 -22.75
N LEU A 26 -15.16 -3.06 -23.57
CA LEU A 26 -14.70 -3.51 -24.88
C LEU A 26 -14.24 -2.38 -25.83
N PRO A 27 -14.95 -1.25 -25.99
CA PRO A 27 -14.46 -0.15 -26.83
C PRO A 27 -13.13 0.42 -26.34
N ASN A 28 -12.88 0.45 -25.02
CA ASN A 28 -11.60 0.89 -24.44
C ASN A 28 -10.47 -0.09 -24.79
N ILE A 29 -10.74 -1.40 -24.75
CA ILE A 29 -9.77 -2.43 -25.16
C ILE A 29 -9.42 -2.26 -26.64
N PHE A 30 -10.41 -2.12 -27.51
CA PHE A 30 -10.18 -1.94 -28.95
C PHE A 30 -9.36 -0.69 -29.23
N TRP A 31 -9.69 0.43 -28.58
CA TRP A 31 -8.92 1.66 -28.69
C TRP A 31 -7.47 1.45 -28.26
N ASN A 32 -7.22 0.78 -27.12
CA ASN A 32 -5.87 0.50 -26.64
C ASN A 32 -5.06 -0.36 -27.59
N ILE A 33 -5.65 -1.41 -28.19
CA ILE A 33 -4.97 -2.27 -29.17
C ILE A 33 -4.53 -1.44 -30.38
N GLN A 34 -5.40 -0.57 -30.90
CA GLN A 34 -5.08 0.29 -32.05
C GLN A 34 -3.99 1.31 -31.74
N HIS A 35 -3.90 1.78 -30.49
CA HIS A 35 -2.92 2.79 -30.06
C HIS A 35 -1.71 2.20 -29.33
N ARG A 36 -1.53 0.86 -29.39
CA ARG A 36 -0.41 0.13 -28.78
C ARG A 36 -0.26 0.34 -27.27
N PHE A 37 -1.38 0.42 -26.55
CA PHE A 37 -1.42 0.52 -25.09
C PHE A 37 -0.54 1.64 -24.53
N PRO A 38 -0.79 2.92 -24.86
CA PRO A 38 0.11 4.02 -24.53
C PRO A 38 0.37 4.14 -23.01
N THR A 39 -0.63 3.87 -22.18
CA THR A 39 -0.49 3.86 -20.72
C THR A 39 0.42 2.73 -20.21
N LEU A 40 0.31 1.53 -20.79
CA LEU A 40 1.18 0.41 -20.43
C LEU A 40 2.61 0.68 -20.88
N GLN A 41 2.79 1.24 -22.06
CA GLN A 41 4.09 1.64 -22.59
C GLN A 41 4.76 2.66 -21.67
N HIS A 42 4.05 3.72 -21.26
CA HIS A 42 4.59 4.70 -20.33
C HIS A 42 4.90 4.09 -18.96
N THR A 43 4.05 3.17 -18.46
CA THR A 43 4.30 2.47 -17.19
C THR A 43 5.52 1.57 -17.26
N TYR A 44 5.73 0.92 -18.40
CA TYR A 44 6.92 0.13 -18.68
C TYR A 44 8.18 1.01 -18.68
N GLU A 45 8.14 2.16 -19.36
CA GLU A 45 9.25 3.11 -19.41
C GLU A 45 9.64 3.62 -18.01
N ILE A 46 8.68 4.04 -17.19
CA ILE A 46 8.97 4.53 -15.82
C ILE A 46 9.42 3.42 -14.86
N SER A 47 9.14 2.16 -15.20
CA SER A 47 9.59 1.00 -14.42
C SER A 47 11.03 0.57 -14.70
N ARG A 48 11.65 1.05 -15.79
CA ARG A 48 13.07 0.84 -16.12
C ARG A 48 13.55 -0.63 -16.06
N LEU A 49 12.66 -1.57 -16.35
CA LEU A 49 12.92 -3.02 -16.35
C LEU A 49 13.90 -3.48 -17.44
N GLU A 50 14.25 -2.61 -18.37
CA GLU A 50 15.26 -2.82 -19.41
C GLU A 50 16.69 -2.88 -18.86
N ASN A 51 16.93 -2.36 -17.65
CA ASN A 51 18.24 -2.48 -17.00
C ASN A 51 18.42 -3.89 -16.46
N THR A 52 19.47 -4.57 -16.92
CA THR A 52 19.78 -5.92 -16.45
C THR A 52 20.41 -5.87 -15.06
N GLY A 53 19.86 -6.62 -14.10
CA GLY A 53 20.48 -6.82 -12.78
C GLY A 53 19.49 -6.68 -11.62
N LEU A 54 20.03 -6.72 -10.40
CA LEU A 54 19.29 -6.44 -9.18
C LEU A 54 19.65 -5.04 -8.67
N HIS A 55 18.63 -4.23 -8.42
CA HIS A 55 18.73 -2.83 -8.02
C HIS A 55 18.44 -2.66 -6.52
N TRP A 56 19.38 -3.09 -5.68
CA TRP A 56 19.22 -3.00 -4.21
C TRP A 56 19.01 -1.56 -3.70
N GLY A 57 19.60 -0.57 -4.37
CA GLY A 57 19.37 0.85 -4.07
C GLY A 57 17.92 1.28 -4.29
N GLU A 58 17.35 0.92 -5.45
CA GLU A 58 15.96 1.25 -5.80
C GLU A 58 14.97 0.51 -4.88
N LEU A 59 15.26 -0.76 -4.52
CA LEU A 59 14.50 -1.46 -3.47
C LEU A 59 14.57 -0.72 -2.13
N GLY A 60 15.77 -0.27 -1.73
CA GLY A 60 15.98 0.46 -0.49
C GLY A 60 15.22 1.78 -0.46
N GLU A 61 15.28 2.57 -1.54
CA GLU A 61 14.53 3.81 -1.72
C GLU A 61 13.02 3.55 -1.69
N PHE A 62 12.54 2.50 -2.37
CA PHE A 62 11.14 2.10 -2.35
C PHE A 62 10.66 1.74 -0.94
N LEU A 63 11.42 0.90 -0.20
CA LEU A 63 11.09 0.48 1.16
C LEU A 63 11.15 1.66 2.14
N ALA A 64 12.12 2.57 1.99
CA ALA A 64 12.18 3.81 2.75
C ALA A 64 10.96 4.70 2.44
N GLY A 65 10.55 4.78 1.18
CA GLY A 65 9.35 5.50 0.74
C GLY A 65 8.07 5.02 1.42
N GLN A 66 7.98 3.75 1.82
CA GLN A 66 6.80 3.21 2.51
C GLN A 66 6.58 3.83 3.89
N PHE A 67 7.64 4.32 4.55
CA PHE A 67 7.52 5.13 5.77
C PHE A 67 6.85 6.48 5.51
N SER A 68 6.88 7.00 4.29
CA SER A 68 6.13 8.21 3.93
C SER A 68 4.68 7.89 3.56
N VAL A 69 4.44 6.77 2.88
CA VAL A 69 3.10 6.40 2.39
C VAL A 69 2.16 5.93 3.52
N MET A 70 2.61 5.02 4.38
CA MET A 70 1.82 4.57 5.54
C MET A 70 2.02 5.49 6.77
N GLY A 71 3.01 6.38 6.70
CA GLY A 71 3.47 7.20 7.80
C GLY A 71 4.56 6.51 8.62
N PRO A 72 5.52 7.27 9.19
CA PRO A 72 6.78 6.72 9.68
C PRO A 72 6.58 5.76 10.85
N VAL A 73 5.68 6.13 11.77
CA VAL A 73 5.30 5.26 12.89
C VAL A 73 4.38 4.13 12.42
N GLY A 74 3.51 4.38 11.43
CA GLY A 74 2.57 3.40 10.91
C GLY A 74 3.27 2.20 10.28
N PHE A 75 4.22 2.46 9.37
CA PHE A 75 4.99 1.40 8.71
C PHE A 75 5.90 0.65 9.69
N PHE A 76 6.55 1.36 10.62
CA PHE A 76 7.32 0.73 11.68
C PHE A 76 6.47 -0.24 12.51
N VAL A 77 5.30 0.20 12.97
CA VAL A 77 4.38 -0.63 13.76
C VAL A 77 3.88 -1.82 12.94
N PHE A 78 3.60 -1.63 11.64
CA PHE A 78 3.24 -2.72 10.74
C PHE A 78 4.33 -3.81 10.71
N LEU A 79 5.59 -3.44 10.49
CA LEU A 79 6.73 -4.37 10.50
C LEU A 79 6.92 -5.03 11.87
N ALA A 80 6.83 -4.26 12.96
CA ALA A 80 6.98 -4.78 14.31
C ALA A 80 5.86 -5.77 14.69
N LEU A 81 4.64 -5.56 14.21
CA LEU A 81 3.53 -6.51 14.37
C LEU A 81 3.73 -7.78 13.52
N LEU A 82 4.24 -7.67 12.29
CA LEU A 82 4.58 -8.82 11.45
C LEU A 82 5.69 -9.66 12.07
N ALA A 83 6.70 -9.02 12.66
CA ALA A 83 7.78 -9.68 13.40
C ALA A 83 7.33 -10.21 14.79
N GLY A 84 6.08 -10.01 15.18
CA GLY A 84 5.53 -10.46 16.46
C GLY A 84 6.06 -9.71 17.69
N LEU A 85 6.77 -8.60 17.51
CA LEU A 85 7.41 -7.83 18.59
C LEU A 85 6.41 -7.07 19.47
N LEU A 86 5.26 -6.70 18.90
CA LEU A 86 4.19 -5.97 19.61
C LEU A 86 3.03 -6.87 20.03
N ILE A 87 3.11 -8.18 19.76
CA ILE A 87 2.09 -9.15 20.15
C ILE A 87 2.34 -9.55 21.62
N PRO A 88 1.33 -9.45 22.52
CA PRO A 88 1.47 -9.92 23.89
C PRO A 88 1.80 -11.42 23.93
N ARG A 89 2.80 -11.83 24.72
CA ARG A 89 3.18 -13.24 24.93
C ARG A 89 2.35 -13.98 26.00
N GLY A 90 1.27 -13.34 26.48
CA GLY A 90 0.39 -13.90 27.51
C GLY A 90 -0.70 -14.82 26.93
N PRO A 91 -1.47 -15.52 27.78
CA PRO A 91 -2.60 -16.33 27.32
C PRO A 91 -3.53 -15.44 26.50
N VAL A 92 -3.65 -15.79 25.22
CA VAL A 92 -4.57 -15.14 24.30
C VAL A 92 -5.96 -15.44 24.84
N VAL A 93 -6.55 -14.49 25.57
CA VAL A 93 -8.01 -14.48 25.74
C VAL A 93 -8.53 -14.55 24.30
N PRO A 94 -9.34 -15.55 23.92
CA PRO A 94 -9.92 -15.62 22.61
C PRO A 94 -10.90 -14.44 22.49
N SER A 95 -10.37 -13.25 22.25
CA SER A 95 -11.19 -12.14 21.85
C SER A 95 -11.77 -12.57 20.52
N GLN A 96 -13.05 -12.27 20.33
CA GLN A 96 -13.75 -12.39 19.06
C GLN A 96 -13.20 -11.38 18.02
N GLY A 97 -11.86 -11.20 17.98
CA GLY A 97 -11.12 -10.37 17.06
C GLY A 97 -11.21 -10.92 15.64
N PRO A 98 -10.94 -10.08 14.62
CA PRO A 98 -11.50 -10.26 13.29
C PRO A 98 -11.13 -11.63 12.73
N GLN A 99 -12.14 -12.44 12.43
CA GLN A 99 -12.07 -13.76 11.79
C GLN A 99 -11.35 -13.74 10.41
N HIS A 100 -10.82 -12.58 10.02
CA HIS A 100 -10.28 -12.23 8.72
C HIS A 100 -8.87 -11.65 8.80
N THR A 101 -8.12 -11.87 9.90
CA THR A 101 -6.70 -11.47 9.97
C THR A 101 -5.89 -11.99 8.77
N GLY A 102 -6.05 -13.28 8.44
CA GLY A 102 -5.41 -13.86 7.26
C GLY A 102 -5.84 -13.18 5.97
N LEU A 103 -7.12 -12.80 5.84
CA LEU A 103 -7.64 -12.11 4.66
C LEU A 103 -6.99 -10.74 4.48
N LEU A 104 -6.92 -9.92 5.55
CA LEU A 104 -6.31 -8.58 5.48
C LEU A 104 -4.84 -8.67 5.08
N LEU A 105 -4.10 -9.63 5.63
CA LEU A 105 -2.71 -9.87 5.23
C LEU A 105 -2.59 -10.38 3.79
N SER A 106 -3.53 -11.22 3.31
CA SER A 106 -3.59 -11.66 1.92
C SER A 106 -3.85 -10.52 0.93
N PHE A 107 -4.54 -9.45 1.33
CA PHE A 107 -4.70 -8.23 0.52
C PHE A 107 -3.53 -7.24 0.64
N SER A 108 -2.67 -7.40 1.65
CA SER A 108 -1.60 -6.45 1.95
C SER A 108 -0.24 -6.94 1.45
N LEU A 109 0.19 -8.11 1.94
CA LEU A 109 1.55 -8.61 1.77
C LEU A 109 1.87 -9.00 0.32
N PRO A 110 1.03 -9.75 -0.41
CA PRO A 110 1.37 -10.13 -1.78
C PRO A 110 1.59 -8.92 -2.68
N PHE A 111 0.74 -7.89 -2.55
CA PHE A 111 0.88 -6.69 -3.36
C PHE A 111 2.16 -5.91 -2.99
N LEU A 112 2.45 -5.73 -1.69
CA LEU A 112 3.68 -5.07 -1.25
C LEU A 112 4.92 -5.82 -1.73
N LEU A 113 4.92 -7.15 -1.66
CA LEU A 113 6.01 -8.00 -2.14
C LEU A 113 6.19 -7.89 -3.66
N ILE A 114 5.10 -7.86 -4.43
CA ILE A 114 5.17 -7.70 -5.90
C ILE A 114 5.81 -6.36 -6.25
N ILE A 115 5.39 -5.26 -5.63
CA ILE A 115 5.96 -3.94 -5.91
C ILE A 115 7.41 -3.84 -5.37
N SER A 116 7.73 -4.51 -4.26
CA SER A 116 9.11 -4.62 -3.79
C SER A 116 9.99 -5.37 -4.79
N LEU A 117 9.50 -6.49 -5.32
CA LEU A 117 10.20 -7.24 -6.36
C LEU A 117 10.36 -6.39 -7.63
N GLN A 118 9.34 -5.63 -8.02
CA GLN A 118 9.43 -4.66 -9.11
C GLN A 118 10.54 -3.63 -8.87
N GLY A 119 10.63 -3.05 -7.67
CA GLY A 119 11.69 -2.12 -7.30
C GLY A 119 13.08 -2.77 -7.25
N LEU A 120 13.15 -4.07 -6.98
CA LEU A 120 14.42 -4.82 -7.06
C LEU A 120 14.84 -5.10 -8.51
N LEU A 121 13.88 -5.32 -9.41
CA LEU A 121 14.13 -5.62 -10.83
C LEU A 121 14.27 -4.37 -11.70
N GLY A 122 13.95 -3.19 -11.18
CA GLY A 122 13.97 -1.93 -11.91
C GLY A 122 13.71 -0.75 -10.99
N ARG A 123 12.72 0.09 -11.34
CA ARG A 123 12.26 1.21 -10.51
C ARG A 123 10.85 0.98 -9.99
N ALA A 124 10.63 1.39 -8.74
CA ALA A 124 9.29 1.46 -8.17
C ALA A 124 9.10 2.76 -7.38
N ASN A 125 8.06 3.52 -7.73
CA ASN A 125 7.70 4.70 -6.96
C ASN A 125 7.02 4.29 -5.65
N ALA A 126 7.25 5.08 -4.59
CA ALA A 126 6.71 4.78 -3.26
C ALA A 126 5.17 4.61 -3.28
N ASN A 127 4.47 5.46 -4.03
CA ASN A 127 3.01 5.45 -4.14
C ASN A 127 2.43 4.21 -4.83
N TRP A 128 3.23 3.43 -5.58
CA TRP A 128 2.74 2.24 -6.28
C TRP A 128 2.22 1.16 -5.34
N ALA A 129 2.71 1.13 -4.10
CA ALA A 129 2.24 0.21 -3.08
C ALA A 129 1.06 0.74 -2.26
N ALA A 130 0.52 1.93 -2.56
CA ALA A 130 -0.58 2.52 -1.81
C ALA A 130 -1.80 1.59 -1.58
N PRO A 131 -2.24 0.75 -2.55
CA PRO A 131 -3.33 -0.20 -2.35
C PRO A 131 -3.13 -1.18 -1.17
N THR A 132 -1.90 -1.56 -0.85
CA THR A 132 -1.58 -2.42 0.32
C THR A 132 -2.13 -1.83 1.61
N TYR A 133 -2.08 -0.50 1.76
CA TYR A 133 -2.31 0.14 3.04
C TYR A 133 -3.77 0.22 3.46
N VAL A 134 -4.72 -0.06 2.55
CA VAL A 134 -6.14 -0.17 2.91
C VAL A 134 -6.32 -1.35 3.89
N ALA A 135 -5.88 -2.54 3.51
CA ALA A 135 -6.00 -3.72 4.35
C ALA A 135 -4.97 -3.74 5.49
N ALA A 136 -3.75 -3.25 5.25
CA ALA A 136 -2.69 -3.24 6.27
C ALA A 136 -3.05 -2.32 7.45
N THR A 137 -3.64 -1.16 7.20
CA THR A 137 -4.06 -0.23 8.26
C THR A 137 -5.14 -0.83 9.15
N LEU A 138 -6.17 -1.45 8.55
CA LEU A 138 -7.21 -2.16 9.31
C LEU A 138 -6.61 -3.28 10.17
N TRP A 139 -5.65 -4.02 9.61
CA TRP A 139 -4.95 -5.06 10.33
C TRP A 139 -4.15 -4.49 11.52
N VAL A 140 -3.33 -3.46 11.30
CA VAL A 140 -2.53 -2.81 12.36
C VAL A 140 -3.41 -2.30 13.49
N ILE A 141 -4.45 -1.53 13.18
CA ILE A 141 -5.35 -0.96 14.18
C ILE A 141 -6.02 -2.08 14.98
N SER A 142 -6.53 -3.12 14.31
CA SER A 142 -7.17 -4.24 14.99
C SER A 142 -6.22 -4.94 15.97
N ARG A 143 -4.94 -5.09 15.61
CA ARG A 143 -3.94 -5.77 16.44
C ARG A 143 -3.49 -4.91 17.61
N LEU A 144 -3.32 -3.60 17.41
CA LEU A 144 -3.00 -2.68 18.50
C LEU A 144 -4.11 -2.62 19.55
N LEU A 145 -5.38 -2.57 19.12
CA LEU A 145 -6.52 -2.56 20.03
C LEU A 145 -6.64 -3.88 20.81
N GLN A 146 -6.53 -5.02 20.13
CA GLN A 146 -6.53 -6.35 20.78
C GLN A 146 -5.39 -6.50 21.79
N ALA A 147 -4.23 -5.90 21.50
CA ALA A 147 -3.07 -5.94 22.39
C ALA A 147 -3.08 -4.86 23.49
N GLY A 148 -4.14 -4.03 23.58
CA GLY A 148 -4.23 -2.91 24.53
C GLY A 148 -3.17 -1.82 24.31
N ARG A 149 -2.57 -1.74 23.12
CA ARG A 149 -1.44 -0.84 22.78
C ARG A 149 -1.93 0.52 22.27
N THR A 150 -2.86 1.16 22.98
CA THR A 150 -3.47 2.44 22.58
C THR A 150 -2.46 3.56 22.37
N LYS A 151 -1.35 3.60 23.14
CA LYS A 151 -0.26 4.56 22.94
C LYS A 151 0.34 4.51 21.54
N TRP A 152 0.52 3.32 20.97
CA TRP A 152 1.01 3.16 19.59
C TRP A 152 -0.02 3.63 18.57
N LEU A 153 -1.31 3.39 18.83
CA LEU A 153 -2.38 3.89 17.97
C LEU A 153 -2.37 5.43 17.94
N THR A 154 -2.30 6.07 19.11
CA THR A 154 -2.18 7.53 19.21
C THR A 154 -0.92 8.04 18.52
N ALA A 155 0.23 7.36 18.68
CA ALA A 155 1.48 7.74 18.01
C ALA A 155 1.37 7.65 16.47
N VAL A 156 0.74 6.59 15.94
CA VAL A 156 0.49 6.45 14.49
C VAL A 156 -0.38 7.59 13.96
N PHE A 157 -1.49 7.91 14.65
CA PHE A 157 -2.37 9.01 14.27
C PHE A 157 -1.65 10.35 14.34
N ALA A 158 -1.00 10.66 15.47
CA ALA A 158 -0.29 11.91 15.68
C ALA A 158 0.83 12.12 14.64
N ALA A 159 1.63 11.08 14.37
CA ALA A 159 2.69 11.15 13.36
C ALA A 159 2.15 11.39 11.95
N ASN A 160 1.03 10.76 11.58
CA ASN A 160 0.42 10.98 10.26
C ASN A 160 -0.21 12.37 10.13
N ILE A 161 -0.86 12.88 11.19
CA ILE A 161 -1.37 14.25 11.21
C ILE A 161 -0.22 15.25 11.07
N LEU A 162 0.86 15.07 11.85
CA LEU A 162 2.03 15.93 11.77
C LEU A 162 2.69 15.88 10.40
N LEU A 163 2.84 14.68 9.82
CA LEU A 163 3.38 14.51 8.47
C LEU A 163 2.48 15.20 7.44
N GLY A 164 1.17 15.00 7.52
CA GLY A 164 0.21 15.66 6.63
C GLY A 164 0.29 17.18 6.72
N LEU A 165 0.31 17.74 7.94
CA LEU A 165 0.47 19.17 8.17
C LEU A 165 1.80 19.68 7.61
N ALA A 166 2.90 18.96 7.83
CA ALA A 166 4.21 19.34 7.31
C ALA A 166 4.24 19.36 5.78
N VAL A 167 3.61 18.38 5.13
CA VAL A 167 3.50 18.33 3.66
C VAL A 167 2.60 19.44 3.12
N PHE A 168 1.41 19.63 3.70
CA PHE A 168 0.47 20.67 3.26
C PHE A 168 0.99 22.10 3.47
N HIS A 169 1.76 22.32 4.53
CA HIS A 169 2.34 23.62 4.86
C HIS A 169 3.81 23.74 4.46
N TYR A 170 4.33 22.84 3.61
CA TYR A 170 5.74 22.78 3.23
C TYR A 170 6.27 24.15 2.79
N HIS A 171 5.56 24.80 1.85
CA HIS A 171 5.97 26.09 1.30
C HIS A 171 6.01 27.20 2.38
N THR A 172 5.02 27.23 3.27
CA THR A 172 4.98 28.18 4.40
C THR A 172 6.12 27.94 5.39
N ILE A 173 6.41 26.67 5.71
CA ILE A 173 7.49 26.29 6.61
C ILE A 173 8.84 26.73 6.04
N VAL A 174 9.09 26.43 4.77
CA VAL A 174 10.32 26.78 4.07
C VAL A 174 10.54 28.30 4.00
N GLN A 175 9.48 29.07 3.70
CA GLN A 175 9.52 30.53 3.71
C GLN A 175 9.85 31.10 5.10
N VAL A 176 9.21 30.60 6.17
CA VAL A 176 9.45 31.04 7.55
C VAL A 176 10.89 30.71 7.99
N LEU A 177 11.44 29.60 7.53
CA LEU A 177 12.81 29.19 7.81
C LEU A 177 13.86 29.91 6.95
N GLY A 178 13.43 30.75 6.00
CA GLY A 178 14.33 31.49 5.10
C GLY A 178 15.12 30.58 4.15
N ILE A 179 14.60 29.38 3.86
CA ILE A 179 15.24 28.44 2.93
C ILE A 179 14.80 28.80 1.51
N GLU A 180 15.75 29.11 0.63
CA GLU A 180 15.44 29.33 -0.79
C GLU A 180 15.15 28.00 -1.49
N LEU A 181 13.95 27.88 -2.05
CA LEU A 181 13.59 26.76 -2.91
C LEU A 181 14.35 26.88 -4.22
N THR A 182 15.16 25.87 -4.51
CA THR A 182 15.77 25.67 -5.83
C THR A 182 14.91 24.73 -6.66
N ARG A 183 15.12 24.70 -7.98
CA ARG A 183 14.45 23.74 -8.90
C ARG A 183 14.57 22.25 -8.49
N GLN A 184 15.53 21.91 -7.62
CA GLN A 184 15.73 20.55 -7.12
C GLN A 184 15.06 20.29 -5.76
N THR A 185 14.63 21.33 -5.06
CA THR A 185 14.03 21.25 -3.72
C THR A 185 12.57 21.71 -3.67
N ASP A 186 12.05 22.22 -4.78
CA ASP A 186 10.62 22.46 -4.98
C ASP A 186 9.92 21.12 -5.31
N PRO A 187 9.06 20.58 -4.41
CA PRO A 187 8.44 19.26 -4.54
C PRO A 187 7.36 19.15 -5.62
#